data_AF-A0A9P4XPY1-F1
#
_entry.id   AF-A0A9P4XPY1-F1
#
_cell.length_a   1.000
_cell.length_b   1.000
_cell.length_c   1.000
_cell.angle_alpha   90.00
_cell.angle_beta   90.00
_cell.angle_gamma   90.00
#
_symmetry.space_group_name_H-M   'P 1'
#
loop_
_entity.id
_entity.type
_entity.pdbx_description
1 polymer ?
#
loop_
_entity_poly.entity_id
_entity_poly.type
_entity_poly.pdbx_seq_one_letter_code
_entity_poly.pdbx_strand_id
1 'polypeptide(L)'
;MAGAWSVVSFSIESTTPDRSTDILFAIGLMQVPVVISILARYKENGTKHTLSDSELRGIKLVDYFSPNNPLPGEWDITTDENEFDYVMLGRMSEAELFATGTAKVGGASDCQNIIFWVSTLKVEHKNIAASVREPSGDDAHTGVTSSFNSRVIITSVAPPRVTIDDVETTRSPESFTAWIDNP
;
A
#
# COMPACT_ATOMS: atom_id res chain seq x y z
N MET A 1 -29.72 -4.72 -11.88
CA MET A 1 -28.93 -3.98 -12.87
C MET A 1 -28.16 -2.93 -12.08
N ALA A 2 -26.88 -3.17 -11.78
CA ALA A 2 -26.04 -2.15 -11.13
C ALA A 2 -25.84 -1.02 -12.14
N GLY A 3 -26.19 0.22 -11.76
CA GLY A 3 -26.10 1.37 -12.65
C GLY A 3 -24.67 1.55 -13.17
N ALA A 4 -24.51 1.88 -14.45
CA ALA A 4 -23.20 2.11 -15.04
C ALA A 4 -22.57 3.35 -14.40
N TRP A 5 -21.52 3.16 -13.60
CA TRP A 5 -20.72 4.24 -13.03
C TRP A 5 -19.41 4.40 -13.81
N SER A 6 -18.78 5.57 -13.64
CA SER A 6 -17.42 5.86 -14.10
C SER A 6 -16.58 6.50 -13.01
N VAL A 7 -15.27 6.31 -13.11
CA VAL A 7 -14.28 6.95 -12.26
C VAL A 7 -14.12 8.42 -12.66
N VAL A 8 -14.18 9.30 -11.66
CA VAL A 8 -14.06 10.75 -11.82
C VAL A 8 -12.78 11.28 -11.19
N SER A 9 -12.29 10.61 -10.14
CA SER A 9 -10.97 10.85 -9.56
C SER A 9 -10.34 9.52 -9.20
N PHE A 10 -9.05 9.38 -9.48
CA PHE A 10 -8.28 8.19 -9.14
C PHE A 10 -6.84 8.57 -8.87
N SER A 11 -6.30 8.16 -7.73
CA SER A 11 -4.90 8.39 -7.40
C SER A 11 -4.34 7.27 -6.54
N ILE A 12 -3.02 7.13 -6.59
CA ILE A 12 -2.22 6.20 -5.78
C ILE A 12 -1.09 6.96 -5.10
N GLU A 13 -0.90 6.74 -3.81
CA GLU A 13 0.07 7.44 -2.95
C GLU A 13 0.76 6.47 -1.97
N SER A 14 2.00 6.74 -1.61
CA SER A 14 2.69 6.07 -0.49
C SER A 14 2.37 6.77 0.83
N THR A 15 2.76 6.15 1.93
CA THR A 15 2.52 6.68 3.27
C THR A 15 3.68 7.50 3.84
N THR A 16 4.71 7.69 3.03
CA THR A 16 5.87 8.52 3.37
C THR A 16 5.51 10.01 3.23
N PRO A 17 6.29 10.92 3.84
CA PRO A 17 6.03 12.36 3.75
C PRO A 17 5.98 12.90 2.32
N ASP A 18 6.73 12.31 1.39
CA ASP A 18 6.74 12.68 -0.03
C ASP A 18 5.61 12.01 -0.84
N ARG A 19 4.91 11.02 -0.28
CA ARG A 19 3.75 10.31 -0.86
C ARG A 19 3.97 9.61 -2.19
N SER A 20 5.20 9.58 -2.65
CA SER A 20 5.55 9.14 -4.00
C SER A 20 6.55 8.00 -3.99
N THR A 21 7.31 7.83 -2.90
CA THR A 21 8.34 6.83 -2.77
C THR A 21 8.17 6.03 -1.50
N ASP A 22 8.63 4.78 -1.50
CA ASP A 22 8.79 4.01 -0.27
C ASP A 22 9.94 3.00 -0.39
N ILE A 23 10.42 2.51 0.75
CA ILE A 23 11.50 1.54 0.83
C ILE A 23 11.00 0.31 1.59
N LEU A 24 11.30 -0.88 1.06
CA LEU A 24 11.00 -2.14 1.71
C LEU A 24 12.20 -3.09 1.64
N PHE A 25 12.35 -3.96 2.64
CA PHE A 25 13.33 -5.05 2.57
C PHE A 25 12.73 -6.23 1.81
N ALA A 26 13.45 -6.72 0.80
CA ALA A 26 13.04 -7.80 -0.09
C ALA A 26 13.10 -9.18 0.59
N ILE A 27 12.36 -9.35 1.68
CA ILE A 27 12.30 -10.57 2.50
C ILE A 27 10.94 -11.26 2.45
N GLY A 28 9.98 -10.71 1.70
CA GLY A 28 8.60 -11.20 1.62
C GLY A 28 7.74 -10.94 2.86
N LEU A 29 8.36 -10.73 4.03
CA LEU A 29 7.68 -10.45 5.30
C LEU A 29 7.40 -8.95 5.51
N MET A 30 8.34 -8.07 5.15
CA MET A 30 8.11 -6.63 5.28
C MET A 30 7.09 -6.18 4.24
N GLN A 31 6.04 -5.51 4.71
CA GLN A 31 5.01 -4.90 3.86
C GLN A 31 5.12 -3.39 3.90
N VAL A 32 4.71 -2.73 2.82
CA VAL A 32 4.55 -1.28 2.81
C VAL A 32 3.15 -0.90 2.34
N PRO A 33 2.50 0.08 2.99
CA PRO A 33 1.17 0.48 2.61
C PRO A 33 1.20 1.39 1.39
N VAL A 34 0.26 1.15 0.49
CA VAL A 34 -0.02 1.95 -0.69
C VAL A 34 -1.48 2.35 -0.64
N VAL A 35 -1.74 3.65 -0.62
CA VAL A 35 -3.07 4.21 -0.49
C VAL A 35 -3.62 4.50 -1.88
N ILE A 36 -4.83 4.06 -2.14
CA ILE A 36 -5.57 4.37 -3.36
C ILE A 36 -6.78 5.20 -2.99
N SER A 37 -6.94 6.34 -3.66
CA SER A 37 -8.10 7.21 -3.53
C SER A 37 -8.91 7.16 -4.80
N ILE A 38 -10.20 6.84 -4.70
CA ILE A 38 -11.10 6.70 -5.83
C ILE A 38 -12.43 7.42 -5.59
N LEU A 39 -12.92 8.10 -6.61
CA LEU A 39 -14.26 8.70 -6.64
C LEU A 39 -14.97 8.22 -7.90
N ALA A 40 -16.11 7.55 -7.73
CA ALA A 40 -16.98 7.17 -8.83
C ALA A 40 -18.30 7.93 -8.81
N ARG A 41 -18.91 8.09 -9.99
CA ARG A 41 -20.25 8.65 -10.16
C ARG A 41 -21.05 7.84 -11.17
N TYR A 42 -22.35 7.73 -10.95
CA TYR A 42 -23.27 7.12 -11.91
C TYR A 42 -23.35 7.95 -13.20
N LYS A 43 -23.26 7.30 -14.36
CA LYS A 43 -23.31 7.96 -15.68
C LYS A 43 -24.67 8.60 -15.95
N GLU A 44 -25.75 8.03 -15.41
CA GLU A 44 -27.14 8.47 -15.69
C GLU A 44 -27.50 9.82 -15.04
N ASN A 45 -27.04 10.06 -13.81
CA ASN A 45 -27.48 11.22 -13.01
C ASN A 45 -26.31 11.99 -12.36
N GLY A 46 -25.07 11.54 -12.56
CA GLY A 46 -23.88 12.15 -11.97
C GLY A 46 -23.82 12.06 -10.44
N THR A 47 -24.68 11.26 -9.80
CA THR A 47 -24.65 11.07 -8.35
C THR A 47 -23.45 10.24 -7.93
N LYS A 48 -22.93 10.52 -6.74
CA LYS A 48 -21.79 9.80 -6.16
C LYS A 48 -22.12 8.31 -6.02
N HIS A 49 -21.25 7.48 -6.58
CA HIS A 49 -21.28 6.03 -6.37
C HIS A 49 -20.24 5.67 -5.31
N THR A 50 -20.69 4.95 -4.29
CA THR A 50 -19.82 4.38 -3.26
C THR A 50 -19.56 2.94 -3.68
N LEU A 51 -18.32 2.63 -4.07
CA LEU A 51 -17.95 1.28 -4.48
C LEU A 51 -18.19 0.31 -3.32
N SER A 52 -18.80 -0.81 -3.66
CA SER A 52 -18.96 -1.98 -2.80
C SER A 52 -17.64 -2.74 -2.62
N ASP A 53 -17.54 -3.59 -1.60
CA ASP A 53 -16.35 -4.44 -1.36
C ASP A 53 -15.99 -5.33 -2.55
N SER A 54 -16.97 -5.74 -3.36
CA SER A 54 -16.73 -6.50 -4.60
C SER A 54 -16.09 -5.65 -5.69
N GLU A 55 -16.47 -4.37 -5.78
CA GLU A 55 -15.91 -3.42 -6.76
C GLU A 55 -14.52 -2.96 -6.32
N LEU A 56 -14.32 -2.74 -5.02
CA LEU A 56 -13.00 -2.43 -4.44
C LEU A 56 -12.01 -3.57 -4.64
N ARG A 57 -12.45 -4.84 -4.49
CA ARG A 57 -11.64 -6.02 -4.86
C ARG A 57 -11.29 -6.11 -6.35
N GLY A 58 -11.99 -5.35 -7.20
CA GLY A 58 -11.67 -5.20 -8.61
C GLY A 58 -10.46 -4.30 -8.88
N ILE A 59 -10.00 -3.52 -7.89
CA ILE A 59 -8.82 -2.68 -8.00
C ILE A 59 -7.58 -3.57 -7.98
N LYS A 60 -6.67 -3.33 -8.93
CA LYS A 60 -5.42 -4.06 -9.08
C LYS A 60 -4.25 -3.09 -9.12
N LEU A 61 -3.15 -3.48 -8.50
CA LEU A 61 -1.87 -2.80 -8.70
C LEU A 61 -1.20 -3.33 -9.98
N VAL A 62 -0.75 -2.39 -10.81
CA VAL A 62 -0.23 -2.64 -12.16
C VAL A 62 1.08 -1.88 -12.36
N ASP A 63 1.81 -2.21 -13.42
CA ASP A 63 3.00 -1.44 -13.78
C ASP A 63 2.62 -0.05 -14.33
N TYR A 64 3.26 1.00 -13.82
CA TYR A 64 2.98 2.38 -14.25
C TYR A 64 3.18 2.63 -15.75
N PHE A 65 4.19 2.00 -16.35
CA PHE A 65 4.49 2.13 -17.78
C PHE A 65 3.74 1.10 -18.62
N SER A 66 3.11 0.11 -18.00
CA SER A 66 2.31 -0.93 -18.68
C SER A 66 1.06 -1.26 -17.85
N PRO A 67 0.06 -0.36 -17.82
CA PRO A 67 -1.09 -0.48 -16.91
C PRO A 67 -2.01 -1.66 -17.23
N ASN A 68 -1.88 -2.27 -18.41
CA ASN A 68 -2.58 -3.50 -18.78
C ASN A 68 -1.92 -4.78 -18.23
N ASN A 69 -0.70 -4.65 -17.70
CA ASN A 69 0.04 -5.76 -17.12
C ASN A 69 -0.04 -5.68 -15.60
N PRO A 70 -0.51 -6.74 -14.92
CA PRO A 70 -0.43 -6.81 -13.47
C PRO A 70 1.03 -6.72 -13.02
N LEU A 71 1.23 -6.37 -11.74
CA LEU A 71 2.56 -6.46 -11.17
C LEU A 71 3.13 -7.89 -11.37
N PRO A 72 4.44 -8.00 -11.67
CA PRO A 72 5.07 -9.30 -11.91
C PRO A 72 4.94 -10.18 -10.66
N GLY A 73 4.78 -11.49 -10.86
CA GLY A 73 4.35 -12.46 -9.84
C GLY A 73 5.25 -12.67 -8.61
N GLU A 74 6.28 -11.85 -8.42
CA GLU A 74 7.10 -11.80 -7.20
C GLU A 74 6.67 -10.67 -6.24
N TRP A 75 5.58 -9.97 -6.57
CA TRP A 75 4.92 -8.99 -5.71
C TRP A 75 3.68 -9.61 -5.08
N ASP A 76 3.66 -9.65 -3.76
CA ASP A 76 2.50 -10.05 -2.99
C ASP A 76 1.71 -8.79 -2.58
N ILE A 77 0.41 -8.84 -2.79
CA ILE A 77 -0.51 -7.72 -2.55
C ILE A 77 -1.66 -8.25 -1.70
N THR A 78 -1.93 -7.58 -0.59
CA THR A 78 -3.03 -7.91 0.32
C THR A 78 -3.68 -6.64 0.83
N THR A 79 -4.94 -6.72 1.24
CA THR A 79 -5.63 -5.65 1.96
C THR A 79 -5.44 -5.75 3.47
N ASP A 80 -4.95 -6.90 3.94
CA ASP A 80 -4.71 -7.18 5.35
C ASP A 80 -3.23 -6.99 5.69
N GLU A 81 -2.97 -6.11 6.67
CA GLU A 81 -1.65 -5.93 7.27
C GLU A 81 -1.21 -7.21 7.98
N ASN A 82 0.05 -7.60 7.82
CA ASN A 82 0.61 -8.72 8.57
C ASN A 82 1.11 -8.29 9.96
N GLU A 83 1.54 -9.26 10.77
CA GLU A 83 2.02 -9.00 12.14
C GLU A 83 3.43 -8.39 12.20
N PHE A 84 4.11 -8.21 11.05
CA PHE A 84 5.50 -7.76 11.01
C PHE A 84 5.57 -6.24 10.96
N ASP A 85 6.31 -5.69 11.92
CA ASP A 85 6.53 -4.25 11.98
C ASP A 85 7.28 -3.77 10.72
N TYR A 86 6.67 -2.82 10.03
CA TYR A 86 7.19 -2.20 8.81
C TYR A 86 7.65 -0.76 9.04
N VAL A 87 7.65 -0.29 10.29
CA VAL A 87 7.91 1.12 10.61
C VAL A 87 9.37 1.46 10.37
N MET A 88 9.63 2.02 9.18
CA MET A 88 10.70 2.99 9.00
C MET A 88 10.25 4.30 9.68
N LEU A 89 11.06 4.82 10.59
CA LEU A 89 10.80 6.07 11.34
C LEU A 89 10.28 7.19 10.41
N GLY A 90 9.11 7.76 10.72
CA GLY A 90 8.57 8.94 10.01
C GLY A 90 7.44 8.69 9.01
N ARG A 91 6.80 7.51 8.99
CA ARG A 91 5.55 7.29 8.23
C ARG A 91 4.35 7.95 8.91
N MET A 92 3.41 8.44 8.10
CA MET A 92 2.12 8.95 8.58
C MET A 92 1.25 7.79 9.07
N SER A 93 0.50 8.01 10.15
CA SER A 93 -0.53 7.08 10.63
C SER A 93 -1.66 6.94 9.61
N GLU A 94 -2.41 5.84 9.66
CA GLU A 94 -3.59 5.61 8.82
C GLU A 94 -4.59 6.78 8.88
N ALA A 95 -4.82 7.34 10.07
CA ALA A 95 -5.65 8.52 10.26
C ALA A 95 -5.10 9.76 9.54
N GLU A 96 -3.79 9.98 9.55
CA GLU A 96 -3.14 11.09 8.84
C GLU A 96 -3.17 10.90 7.32
N LEU A 97 -3.09 9.65 6.84
CA LEU A 97 -3.20 9.32 5.42
C LEU A 97 -4.59 9.63 4.89
N PHE A 98 -5.64 9.18 5.57
CA PHE A 98 -7.01 9.48 5.18
C PHE A 98 -7.37 10.95 5.37
N ALA A 99 -6.79 11.64 6.35
CA ALA A 99 -6.98 13.08 6.53
C ALA A 99 -6.28 13.90 5.43
N THR A 100 -5.14 13.42 4.91
CA THR A 100 -4.26 14.22 4.04
C THR A 100 -4.28 13.75 2.57
N GLY A 101 -4.86 12.59 2.23
CA GLY A 101 -5.22 12.18 0.85
C GLY A 101 -6.28 13.09 0.18
N THR A 102 -6.58 14.21 0.82
CA THR A 102 -7.53 15.27 0.48
C THR A 102 -6.91 16.43 -0.29
N ALA A 103 -5.59 16.43 -0.50
CA ALA A 103 -4.84 17.60 -0.93
C ALA A 103 -4.15 17.44 -2.29
N LYS A 104 -4.89 17.02 -3.33
CA LYS A 104 -4.67 17.43 -4.73
C LYS A 104 -5.85 16.98 -5.59
N VAL A 105 -6.44 17.93 -6.31
CA VAL A 105 -7.74 17.89 -7.02
C VAL A 105 -8.93 18.13 -6.06
N GLY A 106 -9.56 19.30 -6.18
CA GLY A 106 -10.53 19.83 -5.24
C GLY A 106 -11.69 18.89 -4.88
N GLY A 107 -12.04 18.88 -3.59
CA GLY A 107 -13.21 18.15 -3.06
C GLY A 107 -12.85 17.02 -2.08
N ALA A 108 -12.15 17.38 -1.01
CA ALA A 108 -11.62 16.51 0.06
C ALA A 108 -12.61 15.58 0.80
N SER A 109 -13.91 15.60 0.53
CA SER A 109 -14.89 14.88 1.37
C SER A 109 -15.51 13.66 0.69
N ASP A 110 -15.21 13.40 -0.58
CA ASP A 110 -15.97 12.43 -1.36
C ASP A 110 -15.22 11.19 -1.85
N CYS A 111 -13.89 11.18 -1.86
CA CYS A 111 -13.13 10.01 -2.29
C CYS A 111 -13.22 8.88 -1.25
N GLN A 112 -13.36 7.65 -1.74
CA GLN A 112 -13.13 6.45 -0.94
C GLN A 112 -11.65 6.12 -0.99
N ASN A 113 -11.08 5.78 0.17
CA ASN A 113 -9.67 5.39 0.28
C ASN A 113 -9.58 3.91 0.65
N ILE A 114 -8.65 3.20 0.04
CA ILE A 114 -8.33 1.81 0.34
C ILE A 114 -6.81 1.66 0.45
N ILE A 115 -6.35 0.82 1.36
CA ILE A 115 -4.93 0.54 1.58
C ILE A 115 -4.63 -0.85 1.04
N PHE A 116 -3.59 -0.93 0.21
CA PHE A 116 -2.98 -2.18 -0.22
C PHE A 116 -1.60 -2.29 0.41
N TRP A 117 -1.35 -3.41 1.07
CA TRP A 117 -0.06 -3.79 1.59
C TRP A 117 0.68 -4.58 0.53
N VAL A 118 1.90 -4.13 0.21
CA VAL A 118 2.74 -4.78 -0.79
C VAL A 118 4.03 -5.27 -0.19
N SER A 119 4.42 -6.49 -0.56
CA SER A 119 5.72 -7.07 -0.24
C SER A 119 6.33 -7.74 -1.48
N THR A 120 7.64 -7.97 -1.44
CA THR A 120 8.34 -8.72 -2.49
C THR A 120 9.59 -9.41 -1.93
N LEU A 121 10.07 -10.42 -2.66
CA LEU A 121 11.36 -11.08 -2.46
C LEU A 121 12.45 -10.54 -3.39
N LYS A 122 12.08 -9.66 -4.32
CA LYS A 122 12.97 -9.15 -5.36
C LYS A 122 13.57 -7.82 -4.94
N VAL A 123 14.85 -7.62 -5.25
CA VAL A 123 15.53 -6.32 -5.11
C VAL A 123 15.39 -5.55 -6.42
N GLU A 124 14.53 -4.55 -6.44
CA GLU A 124 14.26 -3.72 -7.61
C GLU A 124 13.65 -2.34 -7.26
N HIS A 125 13.69 -1.44 -8.24
CA HIS A 125 12.92 -0.19 -8.22
C HIS A 125 11.66 -0.36 -9.07
N LYS A 126 10.48 -0.33 -8.45
CA LYS A 126 9.21 -0.58 -9.13
C LYS A 126 8.34 0.66 -9.14
N ASN A 127 7.82 1.01 -10.33
CA ASN A 127 6.82 2.06 -10.48
C ASN A 127 5.44 1.40 -10.52
N ILE A 128 4.65 1.63 -9.48
CA ILE A 128 3.36 1.01 -9.27
C ILE A 128 2.26 2.03 -9.58
N ALA A 129 1.27 1.59 -10.36
CA ALA A 129 0.03 2.29 -10.63
C ALA A 129 -1.17 1.43 -10.16
N ALA A 130 -2.36 2.00 -10.21
CA ALA A 130 -3.60 1.29 -9.95
C ALA A 130 -4.46 1.20 -11.21
N SER A 131 -5.26 0.15 -11.32
CA SER A 131 -6.27 -0.04 -12.36
C SER A 131 -7.56 -0.61 -11.77
N VAL A 132 -8.70 -0.19 -12.30
CA VAL A 132 -10.03 -0.70 -11.94
C VAL A 132 -10.88 -0.82 -13.20
N ARG A 133 -11.62 -1.93 -13.33
CA ARG A 133 -12.53 -2.15 -14.46
C ARG A 133 -13.90 -1.53 -14.15
N GLU A 134 -14.31 -0.59 -14.98
CA GLU A 134 -15.65 0.01 -14.93
C GLU A 134 -16.71 -1.00 -15.40
N PRO A 135 -17.98 -0.86 -14.96
CA PRO A 135 -19.08 -1.69 -15.45
C PRO A 135 -19.32 -1.59 -16.97
N SER A 136 -18.85 -0.52 -17.64
CA SER A 136 -18.92 -0.41 -19.11
C SER A 136 -17.92 -1.32 -19.82
N GLY A 137 -16.95 -1.90 -19.10
CA GLY A 137 -15.89 -2.73 -19.67
C GLY A 137 -14.59 -1.98 -19.94
N ASP A 138 -14.54 -0.66 -19.74
CA ASP A 138 -13.31 0.13 -19.85
C ASP A 138 -12.48 0.04 -18.55
N ASP A 139 -11.14 0.11 -18.65
CA ASP A 139 -10.26 0.20 -17.49
C ASP A 139 -9.92 1.66 -17.21
N ALA A 140 -10.24 2.14 -16.02
CA ALA A 140 -9.63 3.34 -15.47
C ALA A 140 -8.30 2.95 -14.83
N HIS A 141 -7.23 3.71 -15.09
CA HIS A 141 -5.91 3.45 -14.51
C HIS A 141 -5.16 4.73 -14.16
N THR A 142 -4.14 4.66 -13.32
CA THR A 142 -3.27 5.80 -12.97
C THR A 142 -1.94 5.83 -13.73
N GLY A 143 -1.73 4.88 -14.65
CA GLY A 143 -0.52 4.79 -15.48
C GLY A 143 -0.26 6.00 -16.40
N VAL A 144 0.92 6.04 -17.02
CA VAL A 144 1.49 7.20 -17.72
C VAL A 144 0.60 7.86 -18.80
N THR A 145 -0.28 7.10 -19.44
CA THR A 145 -1.17 7.57 -20.52
C THR A 145 -2.54 8.06 -20.02
N SER A 146 -2.81 7.98 -18.73
CA SER A 146 -4.11 8.33 -18.15
C SER A 146 -4.25 9.80 -17.79
N SER A 147 -5.49 10.30 -17.76
CA SER A 147 -5.84 11.56 -17.10
C SER A 147 -5.64 11.53 -15.58
N PHE A 148 -5.57 10.34 -14.98
CA PHE A 148 -5.38 10.10 -13.55
C PHE A 148 -3.92 9.79 -13.18
N ASN A 149 -2.97 10.33 -13.96
CA ASN A 149 -1.55 10.00 -13.87
C ASN A 149 -0.98 10.20 -12.46
N SER A 150 -0.75 9.08 -11.77
CA SER A 150 -0.14 9.02 -10.44
C SER A 150 0.53 7.66 -10.22
N ARG A 151 1.59 7.65 -9.42
CA ARG A 151 2.40 6.45 -9.17
C ARG A 151 3.06 6.49 -7.81
N VAL A 152 3.39 5.30 -7.34
CA VAL A 152 4.28 5.08 -6.20
C VAL A 152 5.53 4.36 -6.67
N ILE A 153 6.69 4.80 -6.22
CA ILE A 153 7.99 4.20 -6.50
C ILE A 153 8.42 3.43 -5.27
N ILE A 154 8.42 2.10 -5.35
CA ILE A 154 8.90 1.25 -4.28
C ILE A 154 10.31 0.80 -4.59
N THR A 155 11.24 1.13 -3.70
CA THR A 155 12.62 0.69 -3.74
C THR A 155 12.77 -0.48 -2.78
N SER A 156 12.76 -1.68 -3.34
CA SER A 156 13.01 -2.91 -2.58
C SER A 156 14.51 -3.17 -2.50
N VAL A 157 15.03 -3.31 -1.28
CA VAL A 157 16.47 -3.43 -1.00
C VAL A 157 16.77 -4.76 -0.31
N ALA A 158 18.01 -5.24 -0.46
CA ALA A 158 18.45 -6.45 0.22
C ALA A 158 18.38 -6.26 1.75
N PRO A 159 17.97 -7.28 2.52
CA PRO A 159 17.96 -7.20 3.98
C PRO A 159 19.37 -6.97 4.53
N PRO A 160 19.49 -6.25 5.66
CA PRO A 160 20.76 -6.16 6.37
C PRO A 160 21.20 -7.57 6.81
N ARG A 161 22.49 -7.86 6.62
CA ARG A 161 23.08 -9.08 7.16
C ARG A 161 23.39 -8.83 8.63
N VAL A 162 22.68 -9.51 9.52
CA VAL A 162 23.00 -9.53 10.96
C VAL A 162 24.01 -10.66 11.18
N THR A 163 25.15 -10.33 11.78
CA THR A 163 26.16 -11.28 12.20
C THR A 163 26.10 -11.46 13.73
N ILE A 164 26.69 -12.54 14.26
CA ILE A 164 26.75 -12.78 15.71
C ILE A 164 27.48 -11.63 16.44
N ASP A 165 28.40 -10.95 15.75
CA ASP A 165 29.11 -9.79 16.29
C ASP A 165 28.19 -8.57 16.53
N ASP A 166 27.02 -8.53 15.88
CA ASP A 166 26.01 -7.48 16.05
C ASP A 166 25.04 -7.76 17.22
N VAL A 167 25.16 -8.93 17.87
CA VAL A 167 24.27 -9.34 18.97
C VAL A 167 24.96 -9.10 20.31
N GLU A 168 24.70 -7.94 20.92
CA GLU A 168 25.07 -7.73 22.32
C GLU A 168 24.17 -8.56 23.25
N THR A 169 24.69 -9.71 23.69
CA THR A 169 23.98 -10.55 24.66
C THR A 169 24.29 -10.05 26.07
N THR A 170 23.44 -9.19 26.63
CA THR A 170 23.54 -8.84 28.06
C THR A 170 22.98 -9.99 28.90
N ARG A 171 23.88 -10.84 29.41
CA ARG A 171 23.51 -11.85 30.41
C ARG A 171 23.20 -11.13 31.73
N SER A 172 21.92 -11.00 32.09
CA SER A 172 21.52 -10.56 33.43
C SER A 172 22.04 -11.55 34.48
N PRO A 173 22.86 -11.14 35.47
CA PRO A 173 23.22 -12.00 36.58
C PRO A 173 22.05 -12.05 37.57
N GLU A 174 20.99 -12.77 37.23
CA GLU A 174 19.97 -13.12 38.22
C GLU A 174 20.56 -14.18 39.15
N SER A 175 21.02 -13.69 40.30
CA SER A 175 21.08 -14.33 41.62
C SER A 175 20.73 -15.83 41.62
N PHE A 176 21.75 -16.66 41.46
CA PHE A 176 21.74 -18.05 41.93
C PHE A 176 21.93 -18.04 43.46
N THR A 177 20.96 -17.51 44.20
CA THR A 177 20.91 -17.71 45.65
C THR A 177 20.27 -19.07 45.86
N ALA A 178 21.12 -20.01 46.25
CA ALA A 178 20.83 -21.38 46.58
C ALA A 178 19.51 -21.55 47.36
N TRP A 179 18.57 -22.28 46.76
CA TRP A 179 17.62 -23.10 47.50
C TRP A 179 18.40 -24.32 48.02
N ILE A 180 19.19 -24.13 49.07
CA ILE A 180 19.61 -25.24 49.91
C ILE A 180 18.72 -25.13 51.14
N ASP A 181 17.69 -25.98 51.15
CA ASP A 181 16.99 -26.42 52.35
C ASP A 181 18.00 -26.69 53.46
N ASN A 182 17.69 -26.24 54.67
CA ASN A 182 18.25 -26.86 55.86
C ASN A 182 17.14 -27.00 56.93
N PRO A 183 17.07 -28.18 57.59
CA PRO A 183 15.89 -28.74 58.26
C PRO A 183 15.62 -28.19 59.67
#